data_AF-A0A1F5N845-F1
#
_entry.id   AF-A0A1F5N845-F1
#
_cell.length_a   1.000
_cell.length_b   1.000
_cell.length_c   1.000
_cell.angle_alpha   90.00
_cell.angle_beta   90.00
_cell.angle_gamma   90.00
#
_symmetry.space_group_name_H-M   'P 1'
#
loop_
_entity.id
_entity.type
_entity.pdbx_description
1 polymer ?
#
loop_
_entity_poly.entity_id
_entity_poly.type
_entity_poly.pdbx_seq_one_letter_code
_entity_poly.pdbx_strand_id
1 'polypeptide(L)'
;MIIKEFIKTHQQAIVLTIGYVLVASLGFGLGQFTTNKTEAPEIKVEQAFTPTNYTPTVSGTQQICDGKIKGSKSMIYHLPGGAFYDKTTSPIRCFDTEAEAKSAGFRKSSR
;
A
#
# COMPACT_ATOMS: atom_id res chain seq x y z
N MET A 1 -36.37 17.02 46.26
CA MET A 1 -36.28 15.80 47.09
C MET A 1 -36.13 14.52 46.25
N ILE A 2 -36.73 14.46 45.06
CA ILE A 2 -36.76 13.28 44.17
C ILE A 2 -35.37 12.84 43.68
N ILE A 3 -34.49 13.76 43.30
CA ILE A 3 -33.15 13.43 42.75
C ILE A 3 -32.23 12.82 43.82
N LYS A 4 -32.33 13.29 45.07
CA LYS A 4 -31.50 12.77 46.18
C LYS A 4 -31.88 11.33 46.54
N GLU A 5 -33.17 11.03 46.57
CA GLU A 5 -33.67 9.67 46.80
C GLU A 5 -33.26 8.74 45.65
N PHE A 6 -33.39 9.18 44.40
CA PHE A 6 -32.97 8.41 43.24
C PHE A 6 -31.47 8.06 43.25
N ILE A 7 -30.61 9.03 43.56
CA ILE A 7 -29.15 8.82 43.66
C ILE A 7 -28.82 7.81 44.77
N LYS A 8 -29.54 7.86 45.89
CA LYS A 8 -29.31 6.96 47.03
C LYS A 8 -29.79 5.53 46.73
N THR A 9 -30.93 5.38 46.06
CA THR A 9 -31.47 4.08 45.64
C THR A 9 -30.58 3.41 44.58
N HIS A 10 -30.00 4.17 43.67
CA HIS A 10 -29.18 3.64 42.57
C HIS A 10 -27.68 3.88 42.74
N GLN A 11 -27.23 4.19 43.96
CA GLN A 11 -25.86 4.65 44.25
C GLN A 11 -24.80 3.70 43.71
N GLN A 12 -24.95 2.38 43.94
CA GLN A 12 -23.98 1.38 43.49
C GLN A 12 -23.91 1.28 41.95
N ALA A 13 -25.05 1.32 41.28
CA ALA A 13 -25.12 1.27 39.82
C ALA A 13 -24.53 2.55 39.20
N ILE A 14 -24.76 3.71 39.81
CA ILE A 14 -24.20 4.99 39.36
C ILE A 14 -22.67 4.99 39.54
N VAL A 15 -22.16 4.56 40.70
CA VAL A 15 -20.71 4.49 40.95
C VAL A 15 -20.02 3.51 39.99
N LEU A 16 -20.62 2.35 39.75
CA LEU A 16 -20.05 1.33 38.86
C LEU A 16 -20.05 1.77 37.39
N THR A 17 -21.12 2.42 36.93
CA THR A 17 -21.20 2.94 35.55
C THR A 17 -20.25 4.10 35.32
N ILE A 18 -20.20 5.09 36.22
CA ILE A 18 -19.26 6.22 36.12
C ILE A 18 -17.82 5.71 36.20
N GLY A 19 -17.51 4.81 37.13
CA GLY A 19 -16.18 4.22 37.26
C GLY A 19 -15.75 3.47 35.99
N TYR A 20 -16.63 2.64 35.42
CA TYR A 20 -16.36 1.92 34.19
C TYR A 20 -16.12 2.86 33.00
N VAL A 21 -16.94 3.90 32.84
CA VAL A 21 -16.78 4.90 31.76
C VAL A 21 -15.47 5.66 31.89
N LEU A 22 -15.04 6.01 33.10
CA LEU A 22 -13.75 6.66 33.34
C LEU A 22 -12.57 5.75 32.99
N VAL A 23 -12.59 4.48 33.41
CA VAL A 23 -11.53 3.52 33.09
C VAL A 23 -11.49 3.22 31.59
N ALA A 24 -12.65 3.02 30.96
CA ALA A 24 -12.74 2.76 29.52
C ALA A 24 -12.24 3.94 28.68
N SER A 25 -12.59 5.18 29.04
CA SER A 25 -12.14 6.38 28.33
C SER A 25 -10.64 6.63 28.48
N LEU A 26 -10.06 6.38 29.66
CA LEU A 26 -8.61 6.45 29.87
C LEU A 26 -7.86 5.35 29.10
N GLY A 27 -8.38 4.11 29.08
CA GLY A 27 -7.76 2.99 28.36
C GLY A 27 -7.85 3.11 26.84
N PHE A 28 -8.96 3.64 26.31
CA PHE A 28 -9.18 3.77 24.86
C PHE A 28 -8.68 5.11 24.29
N GLY A 29 -8.69 6.20 25.08
CA GLY A 29 -8.39 7.56 24.62
C GLY A 29 -6.91 7.86 24.42
N LEU A 30 -5.99 7.25 25.18
CA LEU A 30 -4.56 7.57 25.10
C LEU A 30 -3.90 7.16 23.77
N GLY A 31 -4.50 6.23 23.01
CA GLY A 31 -3.99 5.83 21.70
C GLY A 31 -4.28 6.82 20.57
N GLN A 32 -5.30 7.67 20.72
CA GLN A 32 -5.76 8.59 19.66
C GLN A 32 -5.05 9.95 19.68
N PHE A 33 -4.45 10.35 20.81
CA PHE A 33 -3.79 11.67 20.94
C PHE A 33 -2.30 11.67 20.53
N THR A 34 -1.70 10.51 20.27
CA THR A 34 -0.25 10.42 19.94
C THR A 34 0.03 10.33 18.46
N THR A 35 -0.99 10.39 17.59
CA THR A 35 -0.76 10.59 16.16
C THR A 35 -0.42 12.06 15.93
N ASN A 36 0.80 12.47 16.28
CA ASN A 36 1.42 13.60 15.59
C ASN A 36 1.32 13.27 14.11
N LYS A 37 0.52 14.04 13.38
CA LYS A 37 0.45 13.97 11.91
C LYS A 37 1.85 14.34 11.43
N THR A 38 2.72 13.34 11.28
CA THR A 38 3.94 13.48 10.51
C THR A 38 3.46 13.76 9.11
N GLU A 39 3.36 15.04 8.78
CA GLU A 39 3.23 15.48 7.41
C GLU A 39 4.47 14.95 6.71
N ALA A 40 4.26 13.92 5.88
CA ALA A 40 5.30 13.40 5.02
C ALA A 40 5.90 14.60 4.28
N PRO A 41 7.24 14.72 4.22
CA PRO A 41 7.85 15.84 3.53
C PRO A 41 7.23 15.93 2.13
N GLU A 42 6.77 17.12 1.79
CA GLU A 42 6.18 17.39 0.48
C GLU A 42 7.22 16.98 -0.58
N ILE A 43 6.93 15.91 -1.32
CA ILE A 43 7.75 15.48 -2.45
C ILE A 43 7.54 16.56 -3.51
N LYS A 44 8.44 17.56 -3.56
CA LYS A 44 8.54 18.46 -4.69
C LYS A 44 8.99 17.63 -5.88
N VAL A 45 8.05 17.28 -6.74
CA VAL A 45 8.32 16.65 -8.03
C VAL A 45 8.97 17.70 -8.91
N GLU A 46 10.30 17.78 -8.86
CA GLU A 46 11.09 18.76 -9.63
C GLU A 46 11.16 18.38 -11.12
N GLN A 47 10.76 17.16 -11.47
CA GLN A 47 10.69 16.70 -12.85
C GLN A 47 9.24 16.57 -13.29
N ALA A 48 8.76 17.53 -14.09
CA ALA A 48 7.52 17.38 -14.82
C ALA A 48 7.56 16.07 -15.62
N PHE A 49 6.54 15.23 -15.44
CA PHE A 49 6.34 14.04 -16.23
C PHE A 49 6.15 14.48 -17.68
N THR A 50 7.17 14.29 -18.51
CA THR A 50 6.94 14.24 -19.96
C THR A 50 6.06 13.02 -20.20
N PRO A 51 5.01 13.11 -21.01
CA PRO A 51 4.10 11.99 -21.22
C PRO A 51 4.82 10.92 -22.04
N THR A 52 5.57 10.04 -21.37
CA THR A 52 5.77 8.69 -21.88
C THR A 52 4.47 7.94 -21.66
N ASN A 53 4.02 7.32 -22.75
CA ASN A 53 2.71 6.71 -22.98
C ASN A 53 2.48 5.49 -22.05
N TYR A 54 2.36 5.72 -20.74
CA TYR A 54 2.12 4.68 -19.76
C TYR A 54 0.63 4.42 -19.63
N THR A 55 0.15 3.40 -20.35
CA THR A 55 -1.14 2.76 -20.11
C THR A 55 -0.96 1.70 -19.01
N PRO A 56 -1.46 1.91 -17.77
CA PRO A 56 -1.51 0.85 -16.79
C PRO A 56 -2.51 -0.23 -17.25
N THR A 57 -1.99 -1.40 -17.60
CA THR A 57 -2.81 -2.58 -17.93
C THR A 57 -3.51 -3.08 -16.67
N VAL A 58 -4.83 -3.00 -16.68
CA VAL A 58 -5.73 -3.52 -15.65
C VAL A 58 -5.54 -5.04 -15.50
N SER A 59 -5.33 -5.50 -14.26
CA SER A 59 -5.19 -6.90 -13.88
C SER A 59 -6.31 -7.76 -14.47
N GLY A 60 -5.98 -8.55 -15.49
CA GLY A 60 -6.92 -9.48 -16.13
C GLY A 60 -6.54 -9.82 -17.57
N THR A 61 -5.76 -8.98 -18.24
CA THR A 61 -5.22 -9.27 -19.56
C THR A 61 -3.74 -9.59 -19.46
N GLN A 62 -3.30 -10.71 -20.04
CA GLN A 62 -1.88 -11.00 -20.21
C GLN A 62 -1.26 -9.83 -20.95
N GLN A 63 -0.27 -9.16 -20.33
CA GLN A 63 0.36 -8.02 -20.96
C GLN A 63 1.14 -8.51 -22.19
N ILE A 64 0.66 -8.21 -23.38
CA ILE A 64 1.32 -8.59 -24.63
C ILE A 64 2.50 -7.65 -24.84
N CYS A 65 3.69 -8.10 -24.41
CA CYS A 65 4.95 -7.37 -24.57
C CYS A 65 5.61 -7.75 -25.91
N ASP A 66 4.95 -7.48 -27.05
CA ASP A 66 5.53 -7.80 -28.35
C ASP A 66 6.68 -6.86 -28.68
N GLY A 67 7.87 -7.44 -28.94
CA GLY A 67 9.08 -6.71 -29.31
C GLY A 67 9.77 -5.93 -28.17
N LYS A 68 9.20 -5.92 -26.96
CA LYS A 68 9.77 -5.26 -25.77
C LYS A 68 10.38 -6.27 -24.80
N ILE A 69 11.19 -5.81 -23.85
CA ILE A 69 11.80 -6.67 -22.84
C ILE A 69 10.72 -7.19 -21.88
N LYS A 70 10.60 -8.51 -21.74
CA LYS A 70 9.57 -9.18 -20.92
C LYS A 70 10.07 -9.42 -19.50
N GLY A 71 9.46 -8.80 -18.50
CA GLY A 71 9.71 -9.05 -17.08
C GLY A 71 8.80 -10.15 -16.53
N SER A 72 9.40 -11.22 -16.00
CA SER A 72 8.68 -12.35 -15.38
C SER A 72 8.40 -12.10 -13.89
N LYS A 73 7.51 -12.91 -13.30
CA LYS A 73 7.20 -12.90 -11.84
C LYS A 73 8.43 -13.17 -10.97
N SER A 74 9.43 -13.87 -11.50
CA SER A 74 10.67 -14.21 -10.77
C SER A 74 11.69 -13.07 -10.76
N MET A 75 11.30 -11.84 -11.12
CA MET A 75 12.18 -10.68 -11.25
C MET A 75 13.33 -10.93 -12.24
N ILE A 76 13.06 -11.69 -13.31
CA ILE A 76 13.98 -11.94 -14.41
C ILE A 76 13.40 -11.32 -15.67
N TYR A 77 14.21 -10.55 -16.40
CA TYR A 77 13.82 -10.00 -17.69
C TYR A 77 14.42 -10.78 -18.86
N HIS A 78 13.66 -10.86 -19.95
CA HIS A 78 14.00 -11.56 -21.18
C HIS A 78 14.01 -10.60 -22.36
N LEU A 79 15.08 -10.63 -23.15
CA LEU A 79 15.24 -9.80 -24.34
C LEU A 79 14.52 -10.41 -25.54
N PRO A 80 13.94 -9.59 -26.45
CA PRO A 80 13.44 -10.09 -27.72
C PRO A 80 14.55 -10.80 -28.49
N GLY A 81 14.30 -12.03 -28.95
CA GLY A 81 15.29 -12.90 -29.59
C GLY A 81 16.12 -13.79 -28.65
N GLY A 82 15.94 -13.70 -27.33
CA GLY A 82 16.56 -14.61 -26.37
C GLY A 82 15.85 -15.97 -26.29
N ALA A 83 16.54 -17.02 -25.83
CA ALA A 83 16.01 -18.39 -25.84
C ALA A 83 14.74 -18.57 -24.98
N PHE A 84 14.57 -17.73 -23.96
CA PHE A 84 13.44 -17.76 -23.03
C PHE A 84 12.41 -16.66 -23.26
N TYR A 85 12.55 -15.88 -24.34
CA TYR A 85 11.64 -14.78 -24.64
C TYR A 85 10.22 -15.26 -24.93
N ASP A 86 10.08 -16.25 -25.81
CA ASP A 86 8.78 -16.79 -26.22
C ASP A 86 8.13 -17.64 -25.12
N LYS A 87 8.95 -18.21 -24.23
CA LYS A 87 8.46 -18.94 -23.05
C LYS A 87 7.85 -18.02 -22.00
N THR A 88 8.18 -16.73 -22.03
CA THR A 88 7.63 -15.75 -21.10
C THR A 88 6.28 -15.27 -21.61
N THR A 89 5.26 -16.11 -21.44
CA THR A 89 3.89 -15.86 -21.96
C THR A 89 3.04 -14.99 -21.02
N SER A 90 3.47 -14.81 -19.77
CA SER A 90 2.77 -13.99 -18.76
C SER A 90 3.72 -13.00 -18.08
N PRO A 91 4.24 -12.01 -18.82
CA PRO A 91 5.06 -10.97 -18.24
C PRO A 91 4.21 -10.07 -17.32
N ILE A 92 4.78 -9.70 -16.17
CA ILE A 92 4.16 -8.75 -15.23
C ILE A 92 4.45 -7.30 -15.59
N ARG A 93 5.49 -7.08 -16.41
CA ARG A 93 5.93 -5.76 -16.86
C ARG A 93 6.68 -5.90 -18.19
N CYS A 94 6.52 -4.91 -19.07
CA CYS A 94 7.37 -4.75 -20.24
C CYS A 94 8.33 -3.59 -19.98
N PHE A 95 9.55 -3.68 -20.47
CA PHE A 95 10.52 -2.59 -20.45
C PHE A 95 10.99 -2.27 -21.85
N ASP A 96 11.33 -1.01 -22.09
CA ASP A 96 11.89 -0.59 -23.38
C ASP A 96 13.40 -0.80 -23.44
N THR A 97 14.07 -0.74 -22.28
CA THR A 97 15.54 -0.88 -22.19
C THR A 97 15.97 -1.80 -21.06
N GLU A 98 17.16 -2.40 -21.20
CA GLU A 98 17.75 -3.19 -20.12
C GLU A 98 18.04 -2.35 -18.88
N ALA A 99 18.37 -1.07 -19.07
CA ALA A 99 18.68 -0.16 -17.97
C ALA A 99 17.45 0.03 -17.07
N GLU A 100 16.28 0.24 -17.70
CA GLU A 100 14.99 0.36 -17.00
C GLU A 100 14.62 -0.92 -16.25
N ALA A 101 14.84 -2.08 -16.87
CA ALA A 101 14.61 -3.37 -16.22
C ALA A 101 15.52 -3.56 -15.00
N LYS A 102 16.81 -3.21 -15.12
CA LYS A 102 17.78 -3.28 -14.01
C LYS A 102 17.45 -2.30 -12.90
N SER A 103 17.07 -1.06 -13.21
CA SER A 103 16.66 -0.07 -12.21
C SER A 103 15.37 -0.46 -11.49
N ALA A 104 14.48 -1.19 -12.18
CA ALA A 104 13.27 -1.77 -11.58
C ALA A 104 13.56 -3.04 -10.73
N GLY A 105 14.83 -3.44 -10.57
CA GLY A 105 15.24 -4.57 -9.74
C GLY A 105 15.19 -5.93 -10.44
N PHE A 106 15.02 -5.98 -11.76
CA PHE A 106 15.01 -7.23 -12.53
C PHE A 106 16.43 -7.63 -12.94
N ARG A 107 16.72 -8.93 -12.89
CA ARG A 107 17.99 -9.51 -13.36
C ARG A 107 17.86 -10.05 -14.78
N LYS A 108 18.97 -10.04 -15.52
CA LYS A 108 19.01 -10.60 -16.89
C LYS A 108 18.85 -12.12 -16.85
N SER A 109 18.07 -12.67 -17.77
CA SER A 109 18.03 -14.12 -17.97
C SER A 109 19.38 -14.62 -18.48
N SER A 110 19.82 -15.77 -17.97
CA SER A 110 21.14 -16.32 -18.31
C SER A 110 21.24 -16.91 -19.72
N ARG A 111 20.14 -17.03 -20.49
CA ARG A 111 20.10 -17.61 -21.85
C ARG A 111 18.97 -17.01 -22.70
#